data_AF-A0A7S2SIU5-F1
#
_entry.id   AF-A0A7S2SIU5-F1
#
_cell.length_a   1.000
_cell.length_b   1.000
_cell.length_c   1.000
_cell.angle_alpha   90.00
_cell.angle_beta   90.00
_cell.angle_gamma   90.00
#
_symmetry.space_group_name_H-M   'P 1'
#
loop_
_entity.id
_entity.type
_entity.pdbx_description
1 polymer ?
#
loop_
_entity_poly.entity_id
_entity_poly.type
_entity_poly.pdbx_seq_one_letter_code
_entity_poly.pdbx_strand_id
1 'polypeptide(L)'
;GSDESLSSTYYQIGCIYSKQKKDTRLAIMNYEISLELLENKCILNDITRVQFNKIEGALSEVTGKNADALQTYKELVLFFGFRFPYKKVEVATFIGFVGHGYTLTHNFGMAFEKYNECLNILK
;
A
#
# COMPACT_ATOMS: atom_id res chain seq x y z
N GLY A 1 4.45 18.40 8.01
CA GLY A 1 5.91 18.21 7.84
C GLY A 1 6.48 17.16 8.78
N SER A 2 6.15 17.22 10.07
CA SER A 2 6.61 16.25 11.07
C SER A 2 5.91 14.90 10.95
N ASP A 3 4.58 14.90 10.93
CA ASP A 3 3.84 13.66 11.15
C ASP A 3 3.80 12.77 9.90
N GLU A 4 3.88 13.34 8.69
CA GLU A 4 3.98 12.52 7.46
C GLU A 4 5.32 11.77 7.41
N SER A 5 6.41 12.45 7.79
CA SER A 5 7.76 11.87 7.87
C SER A 5 7.85 10.84 8.99
N LEU A 6 7.26 11.14 10.14
CA LEU A 6 7.19 10.22 11.28
C LEU A 6 6.34 8.99 10.96
N SER A 7 5.17 9.19 10.34
CA SER A 7 4.30 8.11 9.85
C SER A 7 5.05 7.22 8.86
N SER A 8 5.78 7.79 7.91
CA SER A 8 6.60 7.02 6.96
C SER A 8 7.65 6.19 7.69
N THR A 9 8.27 6.74 8.74
CA THR A 9 9.27 6.02 9.55
C THR A 9 8.65 4.81 10.25
N TYR A 10 7.52 4.98 10.93
CA TYR A 10 6.78 3.88 11.55
C TYR A 10 6.34 2.83 10.52
N TYR A 11 5.84 3.26 9.35
CA TYR A 11 5.51 2.34 8.26
C TYR A 11 6.69 1.49 7.81
N GLN A 12 7.89 2.07 7.66
CA GLN A 12 9.07 1.31 7.27
C GLN A 12 9.51 0.32 8.36
N ILE A 13 9.42 0.70 9.63
CA ILE A 13 9.68 -0.22 10.75
C ILE A 13 8.69 -1.39 10.72
N GLY A 14 7.40 -1.11 10.50
CA GLY A 14 6.37 -2.13 10.34
C GLY A 14 6.66 -3.09 9.18
N CYS A 15 7.13 -2.57 8.04
CA CYS A 15 7.55 -3.37 6.90
C CYS A 15 8.70 -4.32 7.24
N ILE A 16 9.69 -3.86 8.02
CA ILE A 16 10.82 -4.68 8.45
C ILE A 16 10.32 -5.83 9.34
N TYR A 17 9.48 -5.55 10.35
CA TYR A 17 8.93 -6.59 11.21
C TYR A 17 8.05 -7.58 10.45
N SER A 18 7.22 -7.11 9.52
CA SER A 18 6.37 -7.97 8.68
C SER A 18 7.21 -8.98 7.88
N LYS A 19 8.30 -8.51 7.25
CA LYS A 19 9.22 -9.36 6.48
C LYS A 19 9.94 -10.41 7.32
N GLN A 20 10.17 -10.14 8.61
CA GLN A 20 10.82 -11.10 9.50
C GLN A 20 9.89 -12.27 9.89
N LYS A 21 8.57 -12.16 9.67
CA LYS A 21 7.54 -13.18 9.95
C LYS A 21 7.50 -13.75 11.38
N LYS A 22 8.32 -13.22 12.30
CA LYS A 22 8.40 -13.63 13.70
C LYS A 22 7.65 -12.69 14.64
N ASP A 23 7.54 -11.42 14.26
CA ASP A 23 7.00 -10.35 15.12
C ASP A 23 5.88 -9.56 14.42
N THR A 24 4.86 -10.27 13.92
CA THR A 24 3.71 -9.64 13.24
C THR A 24 2.99 -8.63 14.14
N ARG A 25 2.98 -8.84 15.46
CA ARG A 25 2.44 -7.88 16.43
C ARG A 25 3.17 -6.53 16.39
N LEU A 26 4.50 -6.54 16.27
CA LEU A 26 5.25 -5.29 16.15
C LEU A 26 5.00 -4.62 14.81
N ALA A 27 4.84 -5.39 13.73
CA ALA A 27 4.43 -4.83 12.44
C ALA A 27 3.09 -4.10 12.52
N ILE A 28 2.07 -4.76 13.09
CA ILE A 28 0.72 -4.21 13.29
C ILE A 28 0.78 -2.92 14.10
N MET A 29 1.42 -2.95 15.27
CA MET A 29 1.55 -1.77 16.15
C MET A 29 2.17 -0.57 15.42
N ASN A 30 3.22 -0.80 14.63
CA ASN A 30 3.87 0.28 13.88
C ASN A 30 2.98 0.82 12.75
N TYR A 31 2.22 -0.04 12.07
CA TYR A 31 1.26 0.40 11.07
C TYR A 31 0.09 1.19 11.68
N GLU A 32 -0.42 0.77 12.84
CA GLU A 32 -1.49 1.49 13.55
C GLU A 32 -1.04 2.90 13.97
N ILE A 33 0.16 3.04 14.56
CA ILE A 33 0.74 4.35 14.89
C ILE A 33 0.90 5.20 13.62
N SER A 34 1.36 4.57 12.53
CA SER A 34 1.53 5.26 11.24
C SER A 34 0.21 5.79 10.69
N LEU A 35 -0.89 5.06 10.84
CA LEU A 35 -2.25 5.47 10.44
C LEU A 35 -2.80 6.57 11.34
N GLU A 36 -2.65 6.47 12.66
CA GLU A 36 -3.11 7.47 13.63
C GLU A 36 -2.53 8.86 13.32
N LEU A 37 -1.24 8.91 12.96
CA LEU A 37 -0.56 10.15 12.57
C LEU A 37 -1.14 10.80 11.28
N LEU A 38 -1.84 10.03 10.46
CA LEU A 38 -2.38 10.47 9.17
C LEU A 38 -3.90 10.59 9.13
N GLU A 39 -4.62 10.04 10.11
CA GLU A 39 -6.07 9.84 10.08
C GLU A 39 -6.86 11.12 9.74
N ASN A 40 -6.57 12.23 10.42
CA ASN A 40 -7.24 13.51 10.15
C ASN A 40 -6.71 14.23 8.90
N LYS A 41 -5.52 13.86 8.43
CA LYS A 41 -4.82 14.54 7.31
C LYS A 41 -5.14 13.93 5.97
N CYS A 42 -5.49 12.64 5.94
CA CYS A 42 -5.77 11.91 4.70
C CYS A 42 -7.03 12.44 3.99
N ILE A 43 -7.95 13.08 4.73
CA ILE A 43 -9.16 13.71 4.18
C ILE A 43 -8.81 14.99 3.41
N LEU A 44 -7.79 15.73 3.87
CA LEU A 44 -7.47 17.07 3.38
C LEU A 44 -6.38 17.09 2.32
N ASN A 45 -5.65 15.98 2.14
CA ASN A 45 -4.48 15.92 1.29
C ASN A 45 -4.38 14.59 0.53
N ASP A 46 -4.39 14.66 -0.80
CA ASP A 46 -4.34 13.48 -1.68
C ASP A 46 -3.06 12.64 -1.52
N ILE A 47 -1.91 13.28 -1.26
CA ILE A 47 -0.64 12.58 -1.02
C ILE A 47 -0.72 11.82 0.30
N THR A 48 -1.28 12.45 1.34
CA THR A 48 -1.50 11.79 2.63
C THR A 48 -2.53 10.66 2.52
N ARG A 49 -3.60 10.84 1.74
CA ARG A 49 -4.58 9.79 1.40
C ARG A 49 -3.90 8.56 0.78
N VAL A 50 -3.01 8.81 -0.17
CA VAL A 50 -2.23 7.75 -0.83
C VAL A 50 -1.35 7.03 0.16
N GLN A 51 -0.64 7.74 1.04
CA GLN A 51 0.18 7.12 2.08
C GLN A 51 -0.67 6.30 3.05
N PHE A 52 -1.79 6.84 3.53
CA PHE A 52 -2.73 6.16 4.41
C PHE A 52 -3.21 4.83 3.81
N ASN A 53 -3.73 4.84 2.59
CA ASN A 53 -4.23 3.64 1.92
C ASN A 53 -3.13 2.58 1.71
N LYS A 54 -1.87 3.00 1.44
CA LYS A 54 -0.75 2.05 1.35
C LYS A 54 -0.50 1.31 2.66
N ILE A 55 -0.51 2.05 3.77
CA ILE A 55 -0.29 1.49 5.11
C ILE A 55 -1.47 0.58 5.49
N GLU A 56 -2.70 0.99 5.20
CA GLU A 56 -3.92 0.21 5.45
C GLU A 56 -3.91 -1.13 4.69
N GLY A 57 -3.50 -1.12 3.42
CA GLY A 57 -3.35 -2.35 2.64
C GLY A 57 -2.29 -3.29 3.24
N ALA A 58 -1.14 -2.73 3.68
CA ALA A 58 -0.09 -3.50 4.34
C ALA A 58 -0.52 -4.06 5.71
N LEU A 59 -1.33 -3.31 6.46
CA LEU A 59 -1.94 -3.75 7.71
C LEU A 59 -2.93 -4.91 7.45
N SER A 60 -3.73 -4.79 6.40
CA SER A 60 -4.65 -5.85 5.97
C SER A 60 -3.90 -7.13 5.59
N GLU A 61 -2.77 -7.03 4.88
CA GLU A 61 -1.90 -8.18 4.56
C GLU A 61 -1.38 -8.87 5.84
N VAL A 62 -0.77 -8.12 6.76
CA VAL A 62 -0.17 -8.74 7.97
C VAL A 62 -1.21 -9.31 8.94
N THR A 63 -2.46 -8.85 8.86
CA THR A 63 -3.59 -9.40 9.63
C THR A 63 -4.32 -10.54 8.91
N GLY A 64 -3.84 -10.95 7.72
CA GLY A 64 -4.40 -12.05 6.93
C GLY A 64 -5.68 -11.69 6.16
N LYS A 65 -6.06 -10.41 6.13
CA LYS A 65 -7.21 -9.88 5.39
C LYS A 65 -6.84 -9.61 3.93
N ASN A 66 -6.44 -10.66 3.21
CA ASN A 66 -5.87 -10.54 1.88
C ASN A 66 -6.84 -9.94 0.84
N ALA A 67 -8.14 -10.22 0.97
CA ALA A 67 -9.17 -9.64 0.11
C ALA A 67 -9.29 -8.13 0.31
N ASP A 68 -9.26 -7.67 1.56
CA ASP A 68 -9.31 -6.25 1.91
C ASP A 68 -8.06 -5.55 1.39
N ALA A 69 -6.88 -6.14 1.59
CA ALA A 69 -5.62 -5.60 1.05
C ALA A 69 -5.67 -5.40 -0.47
N LEU A 70 -6.15 -6.41 -1.21
CA LEU A 70 -6.32 -6.32 -2.66
C LEU A 70 -7.31 -5.21 -3.05
N GLN A 71 -8.43 -5.08 -2.33
CA GLN A 71 -9.42 -4.05 -2.60
C GLN A 71 -8.83 -2.64 -2.36
N THR A 72 -8.15 -2.43 -1.24
CA THR A 72 -7.46 -1.18 -0.93
C THR A 72 -6.44 -0.81 -2.01
N TYR A 73 -5.65 -1.77 -2.51
CA TYR A 73 -4.68 -1.51 -3.58
C TYR A 73 -5.35 -1.15 -4.92
N LYS A 74 -6.49 -1.76 -5.25
CA LYS A 74 -7.26 -1.39 -6.46
C LYS A 74 -7.78 0.03 -6.36
N GLU A 75 -8.36 0.40 -5.24
CA GLU A 75 -8.88 1.74 -4.98
C GLU A 75 -7.75 2.78 -5.00
N LEU A 76 -6.59 2.44 -4.45
CA LEU A 76 -5.40 3.28 -4.48
C LEU A 76 -4.94 3.57 -5.92
N VAL A 77 -4.85 2.55 -6.78
CA VAL A 77 -4.48 2.72 -8.19
C VAL A 77 -5.47 3.64 -8.90
N LEU A 78 -6.77 3.40 -8.73
CA LEU A 78 -7.83 4.20 -9.36
C LEU A 78 -7.76 5.65 -8.92
N PHE A 79 -7.69 5.89 -7.60
CA PHE A 79 -7.59 7.22 -7.03
C PHE A 79 -6.34 7.97 -7.52
N PHE A 80 -5.17 7.33 -7.38
CA PHE A 80 -3.89 7.96 -7.73
C PHE A 80 -3.77 8.21 -9.24
N GLY A 81 -4.17 7.25 -10.08
CA GLY A 81 -4.14 7.39 -11.53
C GLY A 81 -5.04 8.50 -12.04
N PHE A 82 -6.22 8.65 -11.44
CA PHE A 82 -7.13 9.77 -11.74
C PHE A 82 -6.54 11.12 -11.30
N ARG A 83 -6.00 11.18 -10.08
CA ARG A 83 -5.53 12.43 -9.48
C ARG A 83 -4.18 12.91 -10.01
N PHE A 84 -3.32 11.98 -10.42
CA PHE A 84 -1.93 12.23 -10.83
C PHE A 84 -1.58 11.49 -12.14
N PRO A 85 -2.24 11.79 -13.27
CA PRO A 85 -2.10 11.03 -14.52
C PRO A 85 -0.69 11.07 -15.13
N TYR A 86 0.13 12.05 -14.74
CA TYR A 86 1.51 12.21 -15.23
C TYR A 86 2.55 11.43 -14.41
N LYS A 87 2.16 10.83 -13.28
CA LYS A 87 3.05 10.10 -12.36
C LYS A 87 3.15 8.61 -12.72
N LYS A 88 3.65 8.35 -13.93
CA LYS A 88 3.68 7.00 -14.55
C LYS A 88 4.38 5.95 -13.69
N VAL A 89 5.51 6.30 -13.06
CA VAL A 89 6.30 5.36 -12.24
C VAL A 89 5.54 4.96 -10.97
N GLU A 90 4.92 5.92 -10.30
CA GLU A 90 4.12 5.67 -9.09
C GLU A 90 2.84 4.90 -9.43
N VAL A 91 2.18 5.20 -10.55
CA VAL A 91 1.04 4.41 -11.06
C VAL A 91 1.46 2.95 -11.29
N ALA A 92 2.58 2.71 -11.98
CA ALA A 92 3.09 1.36 -12.20
C ALA A 92 3.40 0.63 -10.88
N THR A 93 3.96 1.34 -9.90
CA THR A 93 4.21 0.79 -8.56
C THR A 93 2.92 0.30 -7.90
N PHE A 94 1.85 1.09 -7.96
CA PHE A 94 0.56 0.72 -7.39
C PHE A 94 -0.13 -0.41 -8.16
N ILE A 95 0.03 -0.48 -9.49
CA ILE A 95 -0.39 -1.65 -10.27
C ILE A 95 0.35 -2.91 -9.78
N GLY A 96 1.64 -2.78 -9.45
CA GLY A 96 2.42 -3.85 -8.82
C GLY A 96 1.85 -4.29 -7.46
N PHE A 97 1.33 -3.36 -6.65
CA PHE A 97 0.63 -3.71 -5.40
C PHE A 97 -0.65 -4.50 -5.65
N VAL A 98 -1.40 -4.18 -6.71
CA VAL A 98 -2.57 -4.98 -7.12
C VAL A 98 -2.13 -6.39 -7.55
N GLY A 99 -1.02 -6.52 -8.29
CA GLY A 99 -0.44 -7.83 -8.61
C GLY A 99 -0.05 -8.63 -7.37
N HIS A 100 0.52 -7.96 -6.35
CA HIS A 100 0.82 -8.56 -5.06
C HIS A 100 -0.46 -9.01 -4.33
N GLY A 101 -1.50 -8.18 -4.29
CA GLY A 101 -2.79 -8.54 -3.70
C GLY A 101 -3.44 -9.76 -4.39
N TYR A 102 -3.29 -9.89 -5.71
CA TYR A 102 -3.74 -11.09 -6.42
C TYR A 102 -2.92 -12.33 -6.07
N THR A 103 -1.63 -12.18 -5.78
CA THR A 103 -0.77 -13.27 -5.27
C THR A 103 -1.23 -13.73 -3.88
N LEU A 104 -1.56 -12.79 -2.99
CA LEU A 104 -2.08 -13.06 -1.63
C LEU A 104 -3.44 -13.79 -1.66
N THR A 105 -4.21 -13.65 -2.74
CA THR A 105 -5.51 -14.30 -2.94
C THR A 105 -5.45 -15.51 -3.88
N HIS A 106 -4.25 -15.99 -4.19
CA HIS A 106 -3.98 -17.14 -5.07
C HIS A 106 -4.52 -17.02 -6.50
N ASN A 107 -4.81 -15.80 -6.97
CA ASN A 107 -5.20 -15.55 -8.36
C ASN A 107 -3.96 -15.21 -9.22
N PHE A 108 -3.14 -16.23 -9.48
CA PHE A 108 -1.85 -16.04 -10.13
C PHE A 108 -1.94 -15.54 -11.58
N GLY A 109 -3.03 -15.86 -12.30
CA GLY A 109 -3.26 -15.34 -13.65
C GLY A 109 -3.39 -13.82 -13.65
N MET A 110 -4.27 -13.28 -12.80
CA MET A 110 -4.44 -11.84 -12.65
C MET A 110 -3.19 -11.15 -12.06
N ALA A 111 -2.48 -11.83 -11.16
CA ALA A 111 -1.20 -11.31 -10.63
C ALA A 111 -0.18 -11.11 -11.76
N PHE A 112 0.00 -12.12 -12.61
CA PHE A 112 0.92 -12.06 -13.75
C PHE A 112 0.54 -10.97 -14.75
N GLU A 113 -0.75 -10.83 -15.08
CA GLU A 113 -1.25 -9.75 -15.94
C GLU A 113 -0.90 -8.37 -15.37
N LYS A 114 -1.13 -8.14 -14.07
CA LYS A 114 -0.84 -6.85 -13.44
C LYS A 114 0.65 -6.54 -13.37
N TYR A 115 1.50 -7.54 -13.11
CA TYR A 115 2.94 -7.32 -13.17
C TYR A 115 3.42 -7.00 -14.59
N ASN A 116 2.86 -7.62 -15.64
CA ASN A 116 3.18 -7.26 -17.02
C ASN A 116 2.70 -5.84 -17.38
N GLU A 117 1.51 -5.46 -16.93
CA GLU A 117 0.99 -4.10 -17.09
C GLU A 117 1.94 -3.07 -16.44
N CYS A 118 2.37 -3.32 -15.20
CA CYS A 118 3.38 -2.52 -14.51
C CYS A 118 4.68 -2.40 -15.32
N LEU A 119 5.23 -3.52 -15.80
CA LEU A 119 6.45 -3.52 -16.61
C LEU A 119 6.30 -2.76 -17.93
N ASN A 120 5.14 -2.83 -18.58
CA ASN A 120 4.90 -2.13 -19.84
C ASN A 120 4.83 -0.60 -19.67
N ILE A 121 4.45 -0.11 -18.49
CA ILE A 121 4.46 1.34 -18.18
C ILE A 121 5.89 1.83 -17.90
N LEU A 122 6.74 0.98 -17.34
CA LEU A 122 8.11 1.32 -16.93
C LEU A 122 9.16 1.20 -18.05
N LYS A 123 8.85 0.50 -19.14
CA LYS A 123 9.67 0.39 -20.34
C LYS A 123 9.55 1.65 -21.20
#